data_AF-A0A417PFE3-F1
#
_entry.id   AF-A0A417PFE3-F1
#
_cell.length_a   1.000
_cell.length_b   1.000
_cell.length_c   1.000
_cell.angle_alpha   90.00
_cell.angle_beta   90.00
_cell.angle_gamma   90.00
#
_symmetry.space_group_name_H-M   'P 1'
#
loop_
_entity.id
_entity.type
_entity.pdbx_description
1 polymer ?
#
loop_
_entity_poly.entity_id
_entity_poly.type
_entity_poly.pdbx_seq_one_letter_code
_entity_poly.pdbx_strand_id
1 'polypeptide(L)'
;MIFLNLRKANIFGSCILILICGGLATQVMGIESGLSVDILGPRFFPGMILAIIIALSILVIGITLKSKEGTDTIFATRSGLIHTIITLLIFVIYIVGLATVGYAISTVLFLFVLSSYFYGKIDKKMIGIAIYAVAATVVVYLLFVYVFKIRLPGGM
;
A
#
# COMPACT_ATOMS: atom_id res chain seq x y z
N MET A 1 11.33 20.13 -18.08
CA MET A 1 11.57 20.21 -16.64
C MET A 1 10.33 20.87 -16.01
N ILE A 2 9.46 20.09 -15.35
CA ILE A 2 8.21 20.63 -14.77
C ILE A 2 8.50 20.98 -13.31
N PHE A 3 8.44 22.26 -12.98
CA PHE A 3 8.60 22.76 -11.61
C PHE A 3 7.30 22.50 -10.84
N LEU A 4 7.23 21.37 -10.13
CA LEU A 4 6.18 21.11 -9.16
C LEU A 4 6.70 21.50 -7.77
N ASN A 5 6.08 22.52 -7.17
CA ASN A 5 6.31 22.85 -5.77
C ASN A 5 5.80 21.68 -4.92
N LEU A 6 6.69 20.99 -4.20
CA LEU A 6 6.39 19.74 -3.49
C LEU A 6 5.20 19.87 -2.55
N ARG A 7 5.08 21.00 -1.85
CA ARG A 7 3.94 21.30 -0.98
C ARG A 7 2.64 21.34 -1.77
N LYS A 8 2.63 22.05 -2.91
CA LYS A 8 1.45 22.13 -3.79
C LYS A 8 1.15 20.77 -4.44
N ALA A 9 2.17 20.03 -4.87
CA ALA A 9 2.03 18.72 -5.51
C ALA A 9 1.45 17.68 -4.54
N ASN A 10 1.91 17.68 -3.29
CA ASN A 10 1.44 16.73 -2.28
C ASN A 10 0.00 17.02 -1.84
N ILE A 11 -0.34 18.31 -1.66
CA ILE A 11 -1.71 18.74 -1.37
C ILE A 11 -2.62 18.44 -2.56
N PHE A 12 -2.21 18.79 -3.78
CA PHE A 12 -3.00 18.57 -5.00
C PHE A 12 -3.23 17.07 -5.25
N GLY A 13 -2.18 16.25 -5.12
CA GLY A 13 -2.26 14.80 -5.26
C GLY A 13 -3.16 14.17 -4.20
N SER A 14 -3.03 14.60 -2.94
CA SER A 14 -3.90 14.13 -1.85
C SER A 14 -5.37 14.53 -2.07
N CYS A 15 -5.63 15.76 -2.53
CA CYS A 15 -6.98 16.21 -2.87
C CYS A 15 -7.58 15.40 -4.04
N ILE A 16 -6.80 15.14 -5.09
CA ILE A 16 -7.24 14.28 -6.21
C ILE A 16 -7.56 12.87 -5.71
N LEU A 17 -6.68 12.28 -4.89
CA LEU A 17 -6.90 10.95 -4.33
C LEU A 17 -8.17 10.90 -3.48
N ILE A 18 -8.43 11.92 -2.66
CA ILE A 18 -9.67 12.02 -1.87
C ILE A 18 -10.89 12.12 -2.80
N LEU A 19 -10.83 12.93 -3.86
CA LEU A 19 -11.92 13.04 -4.83
C LEU A 19 -12.20 11.71 -5.55
N ILE A 20 -11.15 11.02 -6.00
CA ILE A 20 -11.26 9.69 -6.62
C ILE A 20 -11.87 8.70 -5.62
N CYS A 21 -11.38 8.69 -4.37
CA CYS A 21 -11.93 7.82 -3.33
C CYS A 21 -13.40 8.13 -3.04
N GLY A 22 -13.80 9.40 -3.02
CA GLY A 22 -15.20 9.81 -2.89
C GLY A 22 -16.07 9.28 -4.03
N GLY A 23 -15.61 9.37 -5.27
CA GLY A 23 -16.29 8.79 -6.43
C GLY A 23 -16.34 7.26 -6.42
N LEU A 24 -15.29 6.59 -5.92
CA LEU A 24 -15.31 5.14 -5.75
C LEU A 24 -16.24 4.71 -4.61
N ALA A 25 -16.38 5.51 -3.55
CA ALA A 25 -17.27 5.22 -2.44
C ALA A 25 -18.75 5.14 -2.88
N THR A 26 -19.17 5.98 -3.85
CA THR A 26 -20.54 5.87 -4.40
C THR A 26 -20.74 4.55 -5.14
N GLN A 27 -19.71 4.03 -5.81
CA GLN A 27 -19.77 2.72 -6.47
C GLN A 27 -19.82 1.57 -5.45
N VAL A 28 -19.10 1.68 -4.32
CA VAL A 28 -19.14 0.69 -3.24
C VAL A 28 -20.53 0.63 -2.59
N MET A 29 -21.22 1.77 -2.47
CA MET A 29 -22.61 1.81 -1.98
C MET A 29 -23.60 1.12 -2.92
N GLY A 30 -23.30 1.05 -4.21
CA GLY A 30 -24.10 0.37 -5.23
C GLY A 30 -23.92 -1.14 -5.31
N ILE A 31 -22.91 -1.72 -4.65
CA ILE A 31 -22.66 -3.17 -4.66
C ILE A 31 -23.79 -3.86 -3.88
N GLU A 32 -24.79 -4.49 -4.49
CA GLU A 32 -25.84 -5.19 -3.73
C GLU A 32 -25.24 -6.16 -2.72
N SER A 33 -25.60 -6.02 -1.45
CA SER A 33 -25.24 -6.98 -0.41
C SER A 33 -26.10 -8.22 -0.60
N GLY A 34 -25.76 -9.04 -1.60
CA GLY A 34 -26.35 -10.36 -1.76
C GLY A 34 -26.16 -11.16 -0.47
N LEU A 35 -27.07 -12.12 -0.23
CA LEU A 35 -27.03 -13.14 0.83
C LEU A 35 -25.72 -13.95 0.77
N SER A 36 -24.62 -13.30 1.10
CA SER A 36 -23.27 -13.87 1.11
C SER A 36 -23.00 -14.32 2.53
N VAL A 37 -22.66 -15.60 2.65
CA VAL A 37 -22.45 -16.33 3.91
C VAL A 37 -21.18 -15.86 4.65
N ASP A 38 -20.42 -14.93 4.06
CA ASP A 38 -19.22 -14.37 4.65
C ASP A 38 -19.55 -13.28 5.68
N ILE A 39 -18.90 -13.36 6.84
CA ILE A 39 -19.08 -12.46 8.00
C ILE A 39 -18.84 -10.99 7.62
N LEU A 40 -18.01 -10.75 6.59
CA LEU A 40 -17.70 -9.44 6.06
C LEU A 40 -18.25 -9.37 4.64
N GLY A 41 -19.36 -8.63 4.47
CA GLY A 41 -19.97 -8.46 3.16
C GLY A 41 -19.01 -7.85 2.13
N PRO A 42 -19.30 -7.98 0.82
CA PRO A 42 -18.41 -7.55 -0.28
C PRO A 42 -18.00 -6.06 -0.23
N ARG A 43 -18.76 -5.24 0.50
CA ARG A 43 -18.52 -3.80 0.70
C ARG A 43 -17.42 -3.49 1.72
N PHE A 44 -17.10 -4.41 2.63
CA PHE A 44 -16.22 -4.16 3.76
C PHE A 44 -14.79 -3.82 3.31
N PHE A 45 -14.18 -4.66 2.47
CA PHE A 45 -12.80 -4.44 2.01
C PHE A 45 -12.65 -3.19 1.14
N PRO A 46 -13.49 -2.95 0.11
CA PRO A 46 -13.45 -1.70 -0.63
C PRO A 46 -13.61 -0.47 0.27
N GLY A 47 -14.57 -0.50 1.21
CA GLY A 47 -14.81 0.59 2.15
C GLY A 47 -13.63 0.84 3.11
N MET A 48 -13.04 -0.22 3.66
CA MET A 48 -11.87 -0.14 4.55
C MET A 48 -10.65 0.43 3.82
N ILE A 49 -10.37 -0.03 2.61
CA ILE A 49 -9.25 0.48 1.80
C ILE A 49 -9.45 1.97 1.49
N LEU A 50 -10.65 2.37 1.08
CA LEU A 50 -10.96 3.79 0.84
C LEU A 50 -10.77 4.63 2.10
N ALA A 51 -11.23 4.17 3.25
CA ALA A 51 -11.06 4.86 4.53
C ALA A 51 -9.57 5.04 4.89
N ILE A 52 -8.75 3.99 4.69
CA ILE A 52 -7.30 4.05 4.94
C ILE A 52 -6.63 5.05 3.99
N ILE A 53 -6.97 5.04 2.69
CA ILE A 53 -6.39 5.98 1.71
C ILE A 53 -6.76 7.42 2.06
N ILE A 54 -8.01 7.68 2.45
CA ILE A 54 -8.46 9.02 2.87
C ILE A 54 -7.70 9.45 4.13
N ALA A 55 -7.59 8.58 5.14
CA ALA A 55 -6.88 8.88 6.38
C ALA A 55 -5.40 9.19 6.14
N LEU A 56 -4.72 8.40 5.30
CA LEU A 56 -3.34 8.65 4.90
C LEU A 56 -3.21 9.97 4.13
N SER A 57 -4.14 10.27 3.23
CA SER A 57 -4.15 11.53 2.47
C SER A 57 -4.29 12.75 3.40
N ILE A 58 -5.16 12.67 4.41
CA ILE A 58 -5.31 13.71 5.44
C ILE A 58 -4.02 13.85 6.27
N LEU A 59 -3.43 12.74 6.69
CA LEU A 59 -2.17 12.73 7.44
C LEU A 59 -1.04 13.39 6.63
N VAL A 60 -0.92 13.07 5.35
CA VAL A 60 0.05 13.66 4.43
C VAL A 60 -0.16 15.18 4.30
N ILE A 61 -1.41 15.63 4.18
CA ILE A 61 -1.74 17.07 4.20
C ILE A 61 -1.32 17.69 5.54
N GLY A 62 -1.62 17.06 6.68
CA GLY A 62 -1.27 17.53 8.01
C GLY A 62 0.24 17.69 8.22
N ILE A 63 1.03 16.69 7.81
CA ILE A 63 2.50 16.75 7.84
C ILE A 63 3.01 17.87 6.92
N THR A 64 2.44 18.00 5.72
CA THR A 64 2.83 19.02 4.73
C THR A 64 2.48 20.45 5.17
N LEU A 65 1.43 20.62 5.98
CA LEU A 65 1.05 21.90 6.56
C LEU A 65 1.92 22.27 7.77
N LYS A 66 2.30 21.28 8.59
CA LYS A 66 3.13 21.45 9.79
C LYS A 66 4.62 21.60 9.48
N SER A 67 5.10 21.06 8.36
CA SER A 67 6.47 21.27 7.91
C SER A 67 6.65 22.74 7.49
N LYS A 68 7.50 23.45 8.25
CA LYS A 68 7.85 24.86 8.04
C LYS A 68 9.09 25.02 7.17
N GLU A 69 9.65 23.91 6.67
CA GLU A 69 10.87 23.93 5.88
C GLU A 69 10.57 24.28 4.42
N GLY A 70 11.12 25.43 4.02
CA GLY A 70 11.21 25.83 2.64
C GLY A 70 12.10 24.88 1.85
N THR A 71 11.88 24.89 0.54
CA THR A 71 12.85 24.48 -0.49
C THR A 71 13.30 23.02 -0.53
N ASP A 72 12.54 22.06 -0.03
CA ASP A 72 12.58 20.73 -0.65
C ASP A 72 11.72 20.76 -1.90
N THR A 73 12.22 21.44 -2.94
CA THR A 73 12.02 20.88 -4.27
C THR A 73 12.73 19.54 -4.23
N ILE A 74 12.00 18.48 -3.85
CA ILE A 74 12.27 17.19 -4.48
C ILE A 74 12.04 17.53 -5.95
N PHE A 75 13.14 17.89 -6.62
CA PHE A 75 13.26 17.64 -8.03
C PHE A 75 12.61 16.28 -8.19
N ALA A 76 11.67 16.15 -9.12
CA ALA A 76 11.55 14.88 -9.80
C ALA A 76 12.91 14.60 -10.48
N THR A 77 13.97 14.44 -9.69
CA THR A 77 15.26 13.94 -10.09
C THR A 77 14.89 12.62 -10.70
N ARG A 78 15.40 12.34 -11.90
CA ARG A 78 15.25 11.04 -12.54
C ARG A 78 15.34 9.90 -11.53
N SER A 79 16.26 10.02 -10.57
CA SER A 79 16.42 9.11 -9.42
C SER A 79 15.13 8.86 -8.62
N GLY A 80 14.45 9.87 -8.07
CA GLY A 80 13.23 9.65 -7.26
C GLY A 80 12.06 9.05 -8.06
N LEU A 81 11.95 9.43 -9.33
CA LEU A 81 10.94 8.86 -10.25
C LEU A 81 11.28 7.40 -10.59
N ILE A 82 12.56 7.06 -10.73
CA ILE A 82 13.04 5.68 -10.91
C ILE A 82 12.72 4.83 -9.67
N HIS A 83 12.97 5.32 -8.45
CA HIS A 83 12.62 4.57 -7.23
C HIS A 83 11.11 4.34 -7.11
N THR A 84 10.30 5.32 -7.52
CA THR A 84 8.84 5.20 -7.56
C THR A 84 8.41 4.12 -8.57
N ILE A 85 8.96 4.15 -9.79
CA ILE A 85 8.67 3.16 -10.83
C ILE A 85 9.11 1.76 -10.39
N ILE A 86 10.30 1.62 -9.79
CA ILE A 86 10.80 0.33 -9.29
C ILE A 86 9.89 -0.21 -8.19
N THR A 87 9.46 0.65 -7.26
CA THR A 87 8.52 0.24 -6.20
C THR A 87 7.20 -0.23 -6.79
N LEU A 88 6.65 0.51 -7.77
CA LEU A 88 5.42 0.12 -8.46
C LEU A 88 5.60 -1.23 -9.20
N LEU A 89 6.74 -1.45 -9.84
CA LEU A 89 7.06 -2.71 -10.52
C LEU A 89 7.09 -3.88 -9.53
N ILE A 90 7.71 -3.70 -8.36
CA ILE A 90 7.75 -4.73 -7.29
C ILE A 90 6.32 -5.09 -6.84
N PHE A 91 5.43 -4.09 -6.71
CA PHE A 91 4.01 -4.33 -6.40
C PHE A 91 3.29 -5.14 -7.50
N VAL A 92 3.51 -4.81 -8.77
CA VAL A 92 2.91 -5.56 -9.89
C VAL A 92 3.38 -7.02 -9.87
N ILE A 93 4.67 -7.25 -9.66
CA ILE A 93 5.24 -8.60 -9.54
C ILE A 93 4.61 -9.36 -8.37
N TYR A 94 4.41 -8.70 -7.23
CA TYR A 94 3.73 -9.30 -6.07
C TYR A 94 2.30 -9.72 -6.39
N ILE A 95 1.51 -8.87 -7.06
CA ILE A 95 0.12 -9.19 -7.43
C ILE A 95 0.07 -10.41 -8.37
N VAL A 96 0.98 -10.50 -9.34
CA VAL A 96 1.09 -11.66 -10.23
C VAL A 96 1.55 -12.91 -9.46
N GLY A 97 2.47 -12.73 -8.50
CA GLY A 97 2.95 -13.79 -7.63
C GLY A 97 1.85 -14.38 -6.75
N LEU A 98 0.94 -13.55 -6.22
CA LEU A 98 -0.17 -14.00 -5.38
C LEU A 98 -1.04 -15.05 -6.07
N ALA A 99 -1.27 -14.91 -7.38
CA ALA A 99 -2.07 -15.84 -8.15
C ALA A 99 -1.34 -17.16 -8.46
N THR A 100 -0.02 -17.14 -8.55
CA THR A 100 0.79 -18.29 -8.98
C THR A 100 1.39 -19.06 -7.81
N VAL A 101 2.11 -18.38 -6.92
CA VAL A 101 2.90 -18.99 -5.83
C VAL A 101 2.15 -18.96 -4.49
N GLY A 102 1.13 -18.12 -4.37
CA GLY A 102 0.31 -18.01 -3.17
C GLY A 102 0.79 -16.96 -2.17
N TYR A 103 -0.09 -16.62 -1.24
CA TYR A 103 0.04 -15.51 -0.32
C TYR A 103 1.33 -15.54 0.51
N ALA A 104 1.64 -16.67 1.14
CA ALA A 104 2.75 -16.75 2.08
C ALA A 104 4.10 -16.47 1.40
N ILE A 105 4.38 -17.15 0.29
CA ILE A 105 5.67 -17.02 -0.41
C ILE A 105 5.76 -15.64 -1.08
N SER A 106 4.70 -15.19 -1.76
CA SER A 106 4.71 -13.89 -2.42
C SER A 106 4.87 -12.74 -1.45
N THR A 107 4.22 -12.77 -0.28
CA THR A 107 4.30 -11.68 0.70
C THR A 107 5.65 -11.63 1.39
N VAL A 108 6.22 -12.79 1.75
CA VAL A 108 7.58 -12.85 2.33
C VAL A 108 8.61 -12.31 1.34
N LEU A 109 8.56 -12.76 0.08
CA LEU A 109 9.47 -12.26 -0.96
C LEU A 109 9.26 -10.77 -1.23
N PHE A 110 8.02 -10.31 -1.32
CA PHE A 110 7.68 -8.91 -1.51
C PHE A 110 8.25 -8.03 -0.39
N LEU A 111 7.97 -8.37 0.87
CA LEU A 111 8.45 -7.61 2.02
C LEU A 111 9.97 -7.65 2.13
N PHE A 112 10.60 -8.78 1.81
CA PHE A 112 12.05 -8.92 1.81
C PHE A 112 12.70 -8.05 0.73
N VAL A 113 12.24 -8.15 -0.52
CA VAL A 113 12.78 -7.38 -1.66
C VAL A 113 12.57 -5.88 -1.43
N LEU A 114 11.38 -5.47 -1.01
CA LEU A 114 11.06 -4.07 -0.78
C LEU A 114 11.91 -3.49 0.38
N SER A 115 11.98 -4.22 1.50
CA SER A 115 12.77 -3.77 2.66
C SER A 115 14.26 -3.76 2.35
N SER A 116 14.78 -4.76 1.62
CA SER A 116 16.18 -4.79 1.19
C SER A 116 16.51 -3.65 0.22
N TYR A 117 15.57 -3.28 -0.66
CA TYR A 117 15.74 -2.17 -1.61
C TYR A 117 15.83 -0.81 -0.90
N PHE A 118 15.00 -0.58 0.13
CA PHE A 118 14.97 0.70 0.86
C PHE A 118 16.02 0.80 2.00
N TYR A 119 16.30 -0.29 2.71
CA TYR A 119 17.19 -0.30 3.89
C TYR A 119 18.59 -0.83 3.59
N GLY A 120 18.90 -1.13 2.33
CA GLY A 120 20.10 -1.83 1.86
C GLY A 120 21.43 -1.26 2.34
N LYS A 121 21.85 -1.68 3.54
CA LYS A 121 23.24 -1.96 3.90
C LYS A 121 23.30 -3.44 4.24
N ILE A 122 24.15 -4.18 3.51
CA ILE A 122 24.33 -5.63 3.64
C ILE A 122 25.08 -5.89 4.95
N ASP A 123 24.35 -5.85 6.07
CA ASP A 123 24.85 -6.08 7.43
C ASP A 123 23.89 -7.04 8.18
N LYS A 124 24.14 -7.25 9.49
CA LYS A 124 23.28 -7.99 10.44
C LYS A 124 21.78 -7.60 10.41
N LYS A 125 21.42 -6.49 9.76
CA LYS A 125 20.04 -6.03 9.55
C LYS A 125 19.24 -6.88 8.55
N MET A 126 19.88 -7.61 7.63
CA MET A 126 19.15 -8.48 6.68
C MET A 126 18.40 -9.62 7.37
N ILE A 127 18.97 -10.18 8.45
CA ILE A 127 18.30 -11.21 9.26
C ILE A 127 17.07 -10.61 9.94
N GLY A 128 17.17 -9.39 10.48
CA GLY A 128 16.02 -8.66 11.03
C GLY A 128 14.93 -8.40 10.00
N ILE A 129 15.30 -8.04 8.77
CA ILE A 129 14.36 -7.85 7.66
C ILE A 129 13.66 -9.17 7.29
N ALA A 130 14.39 -10.28 7.22
CA ALA A 130 13.81 -11.59 6.94
C ALA A 130 12.84 -12.03 8.04
N ILE A 131 13.22 -11.87 9.31
CA ILE A 131 12.35 -12.16 10.46
C ILE A 131 11.10 -11.28 10.40
N TYR A 132 11.24 -9.99 10.13
CA TYR A 132 10.12 -9.07 9.98
C TYR A 132 9.19 -9.49 8.85
N ALA A 133 9.72 -9.81 7.66
CA ALA A 133 8.93 -10.23 6.51
C ALA A 133 8.10 -11.49 6.82
N VAL A 134 8.71 -12.49 7.46
CA VAL A 134 8.02 -13.71 7.87
C VAL A 134 6.98 -13.42 8.95
N ALA A 135 7.37 -12.73 10.03
CA ALA A 135 6.48 -12.41 11.14
C ALA A 135 5.26 -11.59 10.69
N ALA A 136 5.48 -10.53 9.89
CA ALA A 136 4.41 -9.71 9.34
C ALA A 136 3.48 -10.52 8.44
N THR A 137 4.02 -11.38 7.58
CA THR A 137 3.21 -12.27 6.73
C THR A 137 2.34 -13.21 7.57
N VAL A 138 2.90 -13.80 8.63
CA VAL A 138 2.15 -14.69 9.53
C VAL A 138 1.05 -13.93 10.28
N VAL A 139 1.36 -12.76 10.84
CA VAL A 139 0.38 -11.95 11.57
C VAL A 139 -0.79 -11.56 10.67
N VAL A 140 -0.51 -11.12 9.44
CA VAL A 140 -1.57 -10.77 8.49
C VAL A 140 -2.34 -12.01 8.05
N TYR A 141 -1.68 -13.15 7.80
CA TYR A 141 -2.36 -14.42 7.53
C TYR A 141 -3.34 -14.80 8.63
N LEU A 142 -2.90 -14.75 9.89
CA LEU A 142 -3.75 -15.07 11.05
C LEU A 142 -4.92 -14.10 11.15
N LEU A 143 -4.71 -12.82 10.87
CA LEU A 143 -5.78 -11.82 10.88
C LEU A 143 -6.85 -12.15 9.82
N PHE A 144 -6.45 -12.50 8.59
CA PHE A 144 -7.40 -12.90 7.55
C PHE A 144 -8.12 -14.22 7.86
N VAL A 145 -7.40 -15.22 8.36
CA VAL A 145 -7.99 -16.56 8.61
C VAL A 145 -8.83 -16.59 9.88
N TYR A 146 -8.39 -15.97 10.98
CA TYR A 146 -9.07 -16.07 12.27
C TYR A 146 -10.05 -14.92 12.53
N VAL A 147 -9.68 -13.69 12.16
CA VAL A 147 -10.52 -12.50 12.41
C VAL A 147 -11.52 -12.33 11.27
N PHE A 148 -11.03 -12.36 10.02
CA PHE A 148 -11.89 -12.12 8.86
C PHE A 148 -12.53 -13.39 8.28
N LYS A 149 -12.07 -14.58 8.69
CA LYS A 149 -12.55 -15.89 8.20
C LYS A 149 -12.46 -16.04 6.67
N ILE A 150 -11.48 -15.38 6.04
CA ILE A 150 -11.27 -15.40 4.59
C ILE A 150 -10.10 -16.32 4.24
N ARG A 151 -10.27 -17.10 3.18
CA ARG A 151 -9.20 -17.92 2.61
C ARG A 151 -8.31 -17.07 1.71
N LEU A 152 -7.04 -17.02 2.05
CA LEU A 152 -6.00 -16.41 1.22
C LEU A 152 -5.55 -17.40 0.12
N PRO A 153 -5.05 -16.91 -1.03
CA PRO A 153 -4.52 -17.77 -2.09
C PRO A 153 -3.42 -18.69 -1.55
N GLY A 154 -3.61 -20.00 -1.66
CA GLY A 154 -2.59 -20.99 -1.32
C GLY A 154 -1.48 -21.08 -2.37
N GLY A 155 -1.70 -20.54 -3.56
CA GLY A 155 -0.94 -20.87 -4.78
C GLY A 155 -1.66 -21.94 -5.58
N MET A 156 -1.17 -22.21 -6.78
CA MET A 156 -1.58 -23.39 -7.57
C MET A 156 -0.96 -24.67 -7.00
#